data_AF-R2SZV5-F1
#
_entry.id   AF-R2SZV5-F1
#
_cell.length_a   1.000
_cell.length_b   1.000
_cell.length_c   1.000
_cell.angle_alpha   90.00
_cell.angle_beta   90.00
_cell.angle_gamma   90.00
#
_symmetry.space_group_name_H-M   'P 1'
#
loop_
_entity.id
_entity.type
_entity.pdbx_description
1 polymer ?
#
loop_
_entity_poly.entity_id
_entity_poly.type
_entity_poly.pdbx_seq_one_letter_code
_entity_poly.pdbx_strand_id
1 'polypeptide(L)'
;MCQLLKDYPSAVKSITCDRGSEFINQGYVGLIESKGNKIYLANAYSPQERGCNENHNGLLREYYPKGTDLTPVDQQELNQAVESTKKNIELEVGSIGIPQRIT
;
A
#
# COMPACT_ATOMS: atom_id res chain seq x y z
N MET A 1 1.82 5.38 8.52
CA MET A 1 1.73 4.04 9.16
C MET A 1 1.42 4.08 10.65
N CYS A 2 2.15 4.82 11.48
CA CYS A 2 1.79 4.93 12.90
C CYS A 2 0.41 5.53 13.14
N GLN A 3 -0.02 6.49 12.31
CA GLN A 3 -1.39 7.03 12.34
C GLN A 3 -2.41 5.96 11.94
N LEU A 4 -2.17 5.22 10.85
CA LEU A 4 -3.02 4.10 10.42
C LEU A 4 -3.22 3.03 11.52
N LEU A 5 -2.16 2.68 12.26
CA LEU A 5 -2.27 1.76 13.40
C LEU A 5 -3.08 2.32 14.57
N LYS A 6 -3.15 3.65 14.73
CA LYS A 6 -4.00 4.31 15.73
C LYS A 6 -5.45 4.37 15.26
N ASP A 7 -5.68 4.64 13.98
CA ASP A 7 -7.02 4.79 13.40
C ASP A 7 -7.74 3.44 13.30
N TYR A 8 -6.99 2.36 13.08
CA TYR A 8 -7.51 1.01 12.95
C TYR A 8 -6.88 0.05 13.97
N PRO A 9 -7.13 0.26 15.27
CA PRO A 9 -6.59 -0.60 16.31
C PRO A 9 -7.10 -2.03 16.11
N SER A 10 -6.20 -3.01 16.24
CA SER A 10 -6.49 -4.45 16.11
C SER A 10 -6.91 -4.97 14.73
N ALA A 11 -7.26 -4.11 13.77
CA ALA A 11 -7.59 -4.53 12.39
C ALA A 11 -6.34 -4.93 11.60
N VAL A 12 -5.22 -4.24 11.85
CA VAL A 12 -3.95 -4.52 11.20
C VAL A 12 -3.16 -5.52 12.04
N LYS A 13 -2.94 -6.73 11.53
CA LYS A 13 -2.17 -7.77 12.24
C LYS A 13 -0.66 -7.62 12.02
N SER A 14 -0.28 -7.25 10.80
CA SER A 14 1.11 -7.05 10.41
C SER A 14 1.21 -6.10 9.23
N ILE A 15 2.41 -5.57 9.02
CA ILE A 15 2.77 -4.70 7.91
C ILE A 15 3.93 -5.35 7.15
N THR A 16 3.87 -5.36 5.83
CA THR A 16 4.98 -5.78 4.97
C THR A 16 5.42 -4.59 4.13
N CYS A 17 6.69 -4.20 4.24
CA CYS A 17 7.29 -3.12 3.48
C CYS A 17 8.42 -3.65 2.58
N ASP A 18 8.82 -2.85 1.59
CA ASP A 18 10.08 -3.10 0.91
C ASP A 18 11.28 -2.67 1.77
N ARG A 19 12.48 -2.85 1.26
CA ARG A 19 13.73 -2.46 1.92
C ARG A 19 14.09 -0.99 1.69
N GLY A 20 13.10 -0.12 1.50
CA GLY A 20 13.31 1.33 1.48
C GLY A 20 14.02 1.78 2.76
N SER A 21 14.97 2.71 2.63
CA SER A 21 15.74 3.22 3.77
C SER A 21 14.83 3.91 4.79
N GLU A 22 13.69 4.43 4.34
CA GLU A 22 12.62 5.01 5.16
C GLU A 22 11.94 3.98 6.08
N PHE A 23 11.96 2.69 5.74
CA PHE A 23 11.31 1.61 6.51
C PHE A 23 12.28 0.78 7.34
N ILE A 24 13.59 0.87 7.08
CA ILE A 24 14.65 0.11 7.78
C ILE A 24 15.10 0.79 9.08
N ASN A 25 14.59 1.99 9.39
CA ASN A 25 14.95 2.67 10.64
C ASN A 25 14.55 1.82 11.87
N GLN A 26 15.53 1.48 12.72
CA GLN A 26 15.31 0.66 13.92
C GLN A 26 14.29 1.26 14.89
N GLY A 27 14.24 2.59 15.01
CA GLY A 27 13.24 3.26 15.84
C GLY A 27 11.82 3.11 15.27
N TYR A 28 11.69 3.07 13.96
CA TYR A 28 10.40 2.84 13.29
C TYR A 28 9.91 1.40 13.49
N VAL A 29 10.79 0.43 13.29
CA VAL A 29 10.50 -1.00 13.55
C VAL A 29 10.09 -1.20 15.00
N GLY A 30 10.87 -0.68 15.95
CA GLY A 30 10.57 -0.78 17.38
C GLY A 30 9.26 -0.12 17.77
N LEU A 31 8.88 1.00 17.13
CA LEU A 31 7.60 1.67 17.39
C LEU A 31 6.41 0.81 16.95
N ILE A 32 6.49 0.11 15.82
CA ILE A 32 5.44 -0.80 15.35
C ILE A 32 5.34 -2.03 16.26
N GLU A 33 6.47 -2.61 16.63
CA GLU A 33 6.51 -3.78 17.50
C GLU A 33 6.00 -3.46 18.92
N SER A 34 6.33 -2.28 19.45
CA SER A 34 5.81 -1.82 20.76
C SER A 34 4.28 -1.66 20.81
N LYS A 35 3.65 -1.50 19.64
CA LYS A 35 2.18 -1.48 19.49
C LYS A 35 1.57 -2.88 19.37
N GLY A 36 2.40 -3.93 19.39
CA GLY A 36 1.98 -5.33 19.26
C GLY A 36 1.78 -5.79 17.81
N ASN A 37 2.19 -4.98 16.83
CA ASN A 37 2.09 -5.33 15.41
C ASN A 37 3.42 -5.91 14.91
N LYS A 38 3.36 -6.85 13.96
CA LYS A 38 4.58 -7.38 13.31
C LYS A 38 4.91 -6.55 12.06
N ILE A 39 6.20 -6.31 11.82
CA ILE A 39 6.69 -5.72 10.58
C ILE A 39 7.60 -6.72 9.84
N TYR A 40 7.39 -6.86 8.54
CA TYR A 40 8.17 -7.70 7.66
C TYR A 40 8.78 -6.85 6.55
N LEU A 41 10.05 -7.13 6.23
CA LEU A 41 10.74 -6.48 5.11
C LEU A 41 10.91 -7.51 4.00
N ALA A 42 10.55 -7.13 2.78
CA ALA A 42 10.76 -7.96 1.60
C ALA A 42 12.25 -8.29 1.44
N ASN A 43 12.54 -9.44 0.84
CA ASN A 43 13.89 -9.83 0.47
C ASN A 43 14.43 -8.94 -0.65
N ALA A 44 15.74 -8.72 -0.64
CA ALA A 44 16.39 -8.00 -1.74
C ALA A 44 16.13 -8.73 -3.06
N TYR A 45 15.90 -7.97 -4.13
CA TYR A 45 15.65 -8.50 -5.48
C TYR A 45 14.43 -9.45 -5.60
N SER A 46 13.49 -9.40 -4.66
CA SER A 46 12.29 -10.26 -4.64
C SER A 46 11.00 -9.44 -4.81
N PRO A 47 10.75 -8.83 -6.00
CA PRO A 47 9.57 -7.99 -6.23
C PRO A 47 8.24 -8.75 -6.10
N GLN A 48 8.24 -10.07 -6.26
CA GLN A 48 7.05 -10.91 -6.17
C GLN A 48 6.44 -10.95 -4.77
N GLU A 49 7.25 -10.77 -3.72
CA GLU A 49 6.79 -10.68 -2.33
C GLU A 49 5.95 -9.42 -2.06
N ARG A 50 5.91 -8.50 -3.02
CA ARG A 50 5.25 -7.19 -2.94
C ARG A 50 4.44 -6.87 -4.20
N GLY A 51 3.88 -7.90 -4.85
CA GLY A 51 3.08 -7.72 -6.08
C GLY A 51 1.93 -6.72 -5.92
N CYS A 52 1.28 -6.67 -4.75
CA CYS A 52 0.23 -5.69 -4.45
C CYS A 52 0.76 -4.25 -4.42
N ASN A 53 1.95 -4.03 -3.85
CA ASN A 53 2.57 -2.70 -3.79
C ASN A 53 2.95 -2.22 -5.19
N GLU A 54 3.51 -3.11 -6.01
CA GLU A 54 3.83 -2.79 -7.41
C GLU A 54 2.58 -2.43 -8.22
N ASN A 55 1.51 -3.22 -8.05
CA ASN A 55 0.23 -2.93 -8.70
C ASN A 55 -0.34 -1.56 -8.28
N HIS A 56 -0.39 -1.29 -6.97
CA HIS A 56 -0.89 -0.02 -6.45
C HIS A 56 -0.05 1.17 -6.90
N ASN A 57 1.28 1.03 -6.90
CA ASN A 57 2.19 2.05 -7.41
C ASN A 57 2.02 2.28 -8.92
N GLY A 58 1.67 1.23 -9.69
CA GLY A 58 1.34 1.34 -11.11
C GLY A 58 0.11 2.21 -11.33
N LEU A 59 -0.99 1.91 -10.63
CA LEU A 59 -2.23 2.68 -10.71
C LEU A 59 -2.04 4.16 -10.33
N LEU A 60 -1.27 4.45 -9.28
CA LEU A 60 -0.97 5.83 -8.91
C LEU A 60 -0.14 6.57 -9.98
N ARG A 61 0.70 5.85 -10.73
CA ARG A 61 1.53 6.44 -11.79
C ARG A 61 0.76 6.84 -13.05
N GLU A 62 -0.49 6.39 -13.19
CA GLU A 62 -1.41 6.92 -14.22
C GLU A 62 -1.77 8.38 -13.95
N TYR A 63 -1.81 8.79 -12.67
CA TYR A 63 -2.12 10.15 -12.24
C TYR A 63 -0.85 10.98 -12.01
N TYR A 64 0.17 10.37 -11.39
CA TYR A 64 1.43 11.02 -11.07
C TYR A 64 2.61 10.23 -11.67
N PRO A 65 3.01 10.56 -12.91
CA PRO A 65 4.12 9.90 -13.58
C PRO A 65 5.40 9.88 -12.73
N LYS A 66 6.26 8.91 -13.00
CA LYS A 66 7.52 8.78 -12.26
C LYS A 66 8.34 10.07 -12.39
N GLY A 67 8.74 10.63 -11.25
CA GLY A 67 9.51 11.88 -11.19
C GLY A 67 8.66 13.14 -10.99
N THR A 68 7.32 13.01 -10.92
CA THR A 68 6.46 14.11 -10.50
C THR A 68 6.81 14.53 -9.07
N ASP A 69 7.04 15.83 -8.87
CA ASP A 69 7.13 16.41 -7.53
C ASP A 69 5.74 16.45 -6.91
N LEU A 70 5.56 15.70 -5.82
CA LEU A 70 4.31 15.63 -5.08
C LEU A 70 4.22 16.69 -3.97
N THR A 71 5.29 17.46 -3.73
CA THR A 71 5.31 18.53 -2.72
C THR A 71 4.21 19.59 -2.91
N PRO A 72 3.88 20.05 -4.13
CA PRO A 72 2.81 21.02 -4.34
C PRO A 72 1.42 20.38 -4.46
N VAL A 73 1.30 19.05 -4.46
CA VAL A 73 0.01 18.37 -4.66
C VAL A 73 -0.83 18.49 -3.40
N ASP A 74 -2.03 19.05 -3.56
CA ASP A 74 -2.97 19.19 -2.45
C ASP A 74 -3.54 17.83 -2.00
N GLN A 75 -3.80 17.69 -0.70
CA GLN A 75 -4.32 16.45 -0.14
C GLN A 75 -5.68 16.05 -0.74
N GLN A 76 -6.52 17.02 -1.12
CA GLN A 76 -7.81 16.75 -1.75
C GLN A 76 -7.62 16.15 -3.16
N GLU A 77 -6.68 16.69 -3.94
CA GLU A 77 -6.35 16.17 -5.27
C GLU A 77 -5.79 14.75 -5.19
N LEU A 78 -4.87 14.51 -4.26
CA LEU A 78 -4.31 13.19 -4.02
C LEU A 78 -5.39 12.17 -3.61
N ASN A 79 -6.33 12.57 -2.74
CA ASN A 79 -7.45 11.72 -2.35
C ASN A 79 -8.35 11.36 -3.54
N GLN A 80 -8.60 12.31 -4.45
CA GLN A 80 -9.40 12.06 -5.65
C GLN A 80 -8.71 11.05 -6.59
N ALA A 81 -7.39 11.13 -6.75
CA ALA A 81 -6.62 10.14 -7.52
C ALA A 81 -6.72 8.74 -6.87
N VAL A 82 -6.60 8.65 -5.54
CA VAL A 82 -6.74 7.39 -4.79
C VAL A 82 -8.16 6.83 -4.88
N GLU A 83 -9.20 7.65 -4.85
CA GLU A 83 -10.58 7.20 -5.03
C GLU A 83 -10.85 6.71 -6.46
N SER A 84 -10.26 7.38 -7.45
CA SER A 84 -10.42 7.01 -8.86
C SER A 84 -9.72 5.68 -9.17
N THR A 85 -8.54 5.44 -8.58
CA THR A 85 -7.87 4.12 -8.66
C THR A 85 -8.70 3.00 -8.02
N LYS A 86 -9.39 3.24 -6.90
CA LYS A 86 -10.30 2.25 -6.29
C LYS A 86 -11.48 1.89 -7.21
N LYS A 87 -12.09 2.88 -7.86
CA LYS A 87 -13.18 2.67 -8.82
C LYS A 87 -12.72 1.85 -10.04
N ASN A 88 -11.52 2.12 -10.54
CA ASN A 88 -10.94 1.36 -11.65
C ASN A 88 -10.67 -0.10 -11.26
N ILE A 89 -10.23 -0.36 -10.02
CA ILE A 89 -10.09 -1.73 -9.49
C ILE A 89 -11.45 -2.44 -9.42
N GLU A 90 -12.51 -1.78 -8.94
CA GLU A 90 -13.86 -2.38 -8.90
C GLU A 90 -14.41 -2.72 -10.29
N LEU A 91 -14.11 -1.89 -11.30
CA LEU A 91 -14.51 -2.14 -12.69
C LEU A 91 -13.74 -3.30 -13.33
N GLU A 92 -12.45 -3.47 -13.03
CA GLU A 92 -11.68 -4.63 -13.50
C GLU A 92 -12.09 -5.92 -12.80
N VAL A 93 -12.29 -5.90 -11.48
CA VAL A 93 -12.76 -7.07 -10.72
C VAL A 93 -14.19 -7.45 -11.13
N GLY A 94 -15.04 -6.47 -11.47
CA GLY A 94 -16.38 -6.71 -12.03
C GLY A 94 -16.39 -7.26 -13.47
N SER A 95 -15.28 -7.13 -14.19
CA SER A 95 -15.11 -7.63 -15.57
C SER A 95 -14.44 -9.01 -15.62
N ILE A 96 -13.75 -9.41 -14.55
CA ILE A 96 -13.26 -10.77 -14.39
C ILE A 96 -14.41 -11.59 -13.83
N GLY A 97 -15.19 -12.20 -14.72
CA GLY A 97 -16.15 -13.24 -14.36
C GLY A 97 -15.41 -14.40 -13.68
N ILE A 98 -15.23 -14.31 -12.36
CA ILE A 98 -14.75 -15.42 -11.54
C ILE A 98 -15.91 -16.42 -11.50
N PRO A 99 -15.82 -17.60 -12.13
CA PRO A 99 -16.89 -18.58 -12.01
C PRO A 99 -17.00 -18.97 -10.54
N GLN A 100 -18.18 -18.73 -9.94
CA GLN A 100 -18.48 -19.27 -8.61
C GLN A 100 -18.31 -20.78 -8.69
N ARG A 101 -17.26 -21.30 -8.07
CA ARG A 101 -17.06 -22.74 -7.94
C ARG A 101 -18.06 -23.23 -6.89
N ILE A 102 -19.16 -23.79 -7.36
CA ILE A 102 -20.07 -24.61 -6.58
C ILE A 102 -19.29 -25.84 -6.11
N THR A 103 -19.18 -26.01 -4.79
CA THR A 103 -19.22 -27.28 -4.05
C THR A 103 -19.54 -26.95 -2.60
#